data_AF-A0A7V4A0U9-F1
#
_entry.id   AF-A0A7V4A0U9-F1
#
_cell.length_a   1.000
_cell.length_b   1.000
_cell.length_c   1.000
_cell.angle_alpha   90.00
_cell.angle_beta   90.00
_cell.angle_gamma   90.00
#
_symmetry.space_group_name_H-M   'P 1'
#
loop_
_entity.id
_entity.type
_entity.pdbx_description
1 polymer ?
#
loop_
_entity_poly.entity_id
_entity_poly.type
_entity_poly.pdbx_seq_one_letter_code
_entity_poly.pdbx_strand_id
1 'polypeptide(L)'
;VDPIGACIGHKGQRIQAVSAELGREKVDIILWAKDPKEFIRNALSPAQVGSIELEPNGQKARVKVTKDQHSLAIGTGGQNVRLASKLTGYEIHFEEAEISDLDEAIRRAAQEETESSSRAKEEFEKLFKDLGS
;
A
#
# COMPACT_ATOMS: atom_id res chain seq x y z
N VAL A 1 -14.24 -11.01 -6.47
CA VAL A 1 -13.08 -11.03 -7.37
C VAL A 1 -11.95 -10.34 -6.64
N ASP A 2 -10.83 -11.02 -6.38
CA ASP A 2 -9.65 -10.39 -5.79
C ASP A 2 -8.88 -9.63 -6.90
N PRO A 3 -8.85 -8.29 -6.86
CA PRO A 3 -8.21 -7.49 -7.91
C PRO A 3 -6.69 -7.66 -7.92
N ILE A 4 -6.06 -7.93 -6.77
CA ILE A 4 -4.62 -8.13 -6.69
C ILE A 4 -4.25 -9.50 -7.26
N GLY A 5 -4.91 -10.56 -6.78
CA GLY A 5 -4.66 -11.94 -7.24
C GLY A 5 -4.87 -12.13 -8.74
N ALA A 6 -5.83 -11.42 -9.34
CA ALA A 6 -6.05 -11.44 -10.78
C ALA A 6 -4.88 -10.81 -11.58
N CYS A 7 -4.27 -9.75 -11.05
CA CYS A 7 -3.13 -9.05 -11.68
C CYS A 7 -1.79 -9.76 -11.45
N ILE A 8 -1.60 -10.42 -10.30
CA ILE A 8 -0.35 -11.13 -9.97
C ILE A 8 -0.26 -12.49 -10.68
N GLY A 9 -1.36 -13.24 -10.76
CA GLY A 9 -1.36 -14.62 -11.27
C GLY A 9 -0.68 -15.61 -10.31
N HIS A 10 -0.78 -16.92 -10.60
CA HIS A 10 -0.21 -17.95 -9.72
C HIS A 10 1.30 -17.75 -9.55
N LYS A 11 1.76 -17.55 -8.31
CA LYS A 11 3.17 -17.26 -7.95
C LYS A 11 3.78 -16.04 -8.67
N GLY A 12 2.98 -15.05 -9.06
CA GLY A 12 3.50 -13.82 -9.67
C GLY A 12 3.87 -13.94 -11.15
N GLN A 13 3.46 -15.01 -11.84
CA GLN A 13 3.82 -15.23 -13.24
C GLN A 13 3.41 -14.08 -14.17
N ARG A 14 2.27 -13.43 -13.92
CA ARG A 14 1.80 -12.34 -14.80
C ARG A 14 2.62 -11.07 -14.59
N ILE A 15 2.86 -10.69 -13.34
CA ILE A 15 3.66 -9.50 -13.03
C ILE A 15 5.13 -9.67 -13.44
N GLN A 16 5.67 -10.88 -13.31
CA GLN A 16 7.02 -11.20 -13.77
C GLN A 16 7.15 -11.12 -15.30
N ALA A 17 6.15 -11.60 -16.05
CA ALA A 17 6.13 -11.48 -17.51
C ALA A 17 6.14 -10.01 -17.95
N VAL A 18 5.28 -9.17 -17.35
CA VAL A 18 5.25 -7.73 -17.63
C VAL A 18 6.57 -7.06 -17.27
N SER A 19 7.14 -7.34 -16.09
CA SER A 19 8.44 -6.79 -15.69
C SER A 19 9.56 -7.22 -16.66
N ALA A 20 9.54 -8.46 -17.15
CA ALA A 20 10.53 -8.94 -18.12
C ALA A 20 10.46 -8.18 -19.46
N GLU A 21 9.25 -7.84 -19.93
CA GLU A 21 9.05 -7.01 -21.13
C GLU A 21 9.50 -5.56 -20.91
N LEU A 22 9.41 -5.05 -19.69
CA LEU A 22 9.89 -3.72 -19.29
C LEU A 22 11.38 -3.71 -18.90
N GLY A 23 12.16 -4.69 -19.32
CA GLY A 23 13.61 -4.72 -19.06
C GLY A 23 13.98 -5.00 -17.60
N ARG A 24 13.11 -5.68 -16.85
CA ARG A 24 13.22 -5.99 -15.41
C ARG A 24 13.12 -4.77 -14.50
N GLU A 25 12.38 -3.75 -14.92
CA GLU A 25 11.99 -2.66 -14.02
C GLU A 25 11.15 -3.21 -12.84
N LYS A 26 11.33 -2.63 -11.65
CA LYS A 26 10.51 -2.95 -10.49
C LYS A 26 9.10 -2.39 -10.68
N VAL A 27 8.10 -3.26 -10.63
CA VAL A 27 6.69 -2.89 -10.76
C VAL A 27 5.98 -3.18 -9.44
N ASP A 28 5.42 -2.14 -8.83
CA ASP A 28 4.62 -2.24 -7.61
C ASP A 28 3.13 -2.23 -7.96
N ILE A 29 2.36 -3.11 -7.34
CA ILE A 29 0.90 -3.18 -7.47
C ILE A 29 0.30 -2.58 -6.20
N ILE A 30 -0.52 -1.54 -6.37
CA ILE A 30 -1.15 -0.82 -5.27
C ILE A 30 -2.67 -0.93 -5.35
N LEU A 31 -3.32 -0.98 -4.19
CA LEU A 31 -4.78 -0.99 -4.09
C LEU A 31 -5.34 0.41 -4.32
N TRP A 32 -6.21 0.54 -5.31
CA TRP A 32 -7.01 1.74 -5.48
C TRP A 32 -8.05 1.85 -4.38
N ALA A 33 -8.25 3.04 -3.85
CA ALA A 33 -9.29 3.34 -2.87
C ALA A 33 -10.07 4.60 -3.30
N LYS A 34 -11.37 4.63 -2.97
CA LYS A 34 -12.22 5.79 -3.24
C LYS A 34 -11.92 6.94 -2.28
N ASP A 35 -11.57 6.64 -1.04
CA ASP A 35 -11.09 7.64 -0.09
C ASP A 35 -9.68 8.10 -0.50
N PRO A 36 -9.47 9.40 -0.76
CA PRO A 36 -8.17 9.87 -1.23
C PRO A 36 -7.06 9.66 -0.19
N LYS A 37 -7.37 9.69 1.11
CA LYS A 37 -6.35 9.45 2.15
C LYS A 37 -5.87 8.00 2.11
N GLU A 38 -6.79 7.05 2.03
CA GLU A 38 -6.46 5.64 1.86
C GLU A 38 -5.72 5.38 0.54
N PHE A 39 -6.11 6.05 -0.55
CA PHE A 39 -5.42 5.89 -1.84
C PHE A 39 -3.97 6.42 -1.80
N ILE A 40 -3.75 7.57 -1.17
CA ILE A 40 -2.40 8.13 -0.95
C ILE A 40 -1.56 7.21 -0.06
N ARG A 41 -2.16 6.66 1.01
CA ARG A 41 -1.49 5.67 1.88
C ARG A 41 -1.02 4.45 1.08
N ASN A 42 -1.89 3.90 0.22
CA ASN A 42 -1.55 2.74 -0.61
C ASN A 42 -0.49 3.07 -1.66
N ALA A 43 -0.54 4.26 -2.25
CA ALA A 43 0.41 4.71 -3.27
C ALA A 43 1.83 4.95 -2.72
N LEU A 44 1.98 5.19 -1.41
CA LEU A 44 3.27 5.40 -0.76
C LEU A 44 3.96 4.10 -0.32
N SER A 45 3.30 2.95 -0.49
CA SER A 45 3.88 1.63 -0.26
C SER A 45 5.26 1.51 -0.94
N PRO A 46 6.31 1.01 -0.26
CA PRO A 46 6.29 0.25 0.99
C PRO A 46 6.32 1.10 2.28
N ALA A 47 6.32 2.43 2.19
CA ALA A 47 6.45 3.29 3.36
C ALA A 47 5.16 3.30 4.20
N GLN A 48 5.32 3.10 5.50
CA GLN A 48 4.19 3.08 6.43
C GLN A 48 3.88 4.48 6.96
N VAL A 49 2.92 5.15 6.34
CA VAL A 49 2.60 6.55 6.66
C VAL A 49 1.47 6.74 7.69
N GLY A 50 1.54 7.81 8.46
CA GLY A 50 0.64 8.15 9.57
C GLY A 50 -0.63 8.85 9.13
N SER A 51 -1.00 9.89 9.87
CA SER A 51 -2.15 10.72 9.54
C SER A 51 -1.91 11.45 8.21
N ILE A 52 -2.97 11.51 7.40
CA ILE A 52 -2.97 12.23 6.12
C ILE A 52 -4.01 13.35 6.21
N GLU A 53 -3.55 14.58 6.00
CA GLU A 53 -4.37 15.77 5.94
C GLU A 53 -4.42 16.26 4.49
N LEU A 54 -5.62 16.48 3.98
CA LEU A 54 -5.84 17.00 2.63
C LEU A 54 -6.17 18.48 2.74
N GLU A 55 -5.56 19.30 1.89
CA GLU A 55 -5.89 20.71 1.86
C GLU A 55 -7.25 20.95 1.18
N PRO A 56 -8.09 21.86 1.69
CA PRO A 56 -9.42 22.12 1.12
C PRO A 56 -9.40 22.73 -0.29
N ASN A 57 -8.33 23.45 -0.62
CA ASN A 57 -8.28 24.36 -1.78
C ASN A 57 -7.28 23.90 -2.87
N GLY A 58 -6.66 22.73 -2.71
CA GLY A 58 -5.66 22.24 -3.64
C GLY A 58 -5.46 20.74 -3.53
N GLN A 59 -4.90 20.15 -4.57
CA GLN A 59 -4.47 18.74 -4.56
C GLN A 59 -3.17 18.61 -3.76
N LYS A 60 -3.15 19.06 -2.50
CA LYS A 60 -2.02 18.94 -1.59
C LYS A 60 -2.37 18.01 -0.45
N ALA A 61 -1.43 17.13 -0.10
CA ALA A 61 -1.56 16.20 1.00
C ALA A 61 -0.36 16.35 1.94
N ARG A 62 -0.63 16.62 3.23
CA ARG A 62 0.36 16.53 4.29
C ARG A 62 0.31 15.14 4.91
N VAL A 63 1.45 14.48 4.95
CA VAL A 63 1.58 13.09 5.38
C VAL A 63 2.58 13.02 6.52
N LYS A 64 2.12 12.60 7.70
CA LYS A 64 3.01 12.40 8.85
C LYS A 64 3.76 11.07 8.73
N VAL A 65 5.06 11.09 8.95
CA VAL A 65 5.93 9.91 8.87
C VAL A 65 6.96 9.95 10.00
N THR A 66 7.38 8.78 10.48
CA THR A 66 8.56 8.70 11.34
C THR A 66 9.83 8.88 10.51
N LYS A 67 10.94 9.17 11.19
CA LYS A 67 12.24 9.42 10.58
C LYS A 67 12.74 8.24 9.71
N ASP A 68 12.49 7.01 10.14
CA ASP A 68 12.81 5.80 9.38
C ASP A 68 11.93 5.66 8.12
N GLN A 69 10.64 5.96 8.24
CA GLN A 69 9.69 5.87 7.11
C GLN A 69 9.82 7.02 6.12
N HIS A 70 10.33 8.18 6.54
CA HIS A 70 10.51 9.34 5.67
C HIS A 70 11.42 9.03 4.48
N SER A 71 12.54 8.34 4.73
CA SER A 71 13.47 7.93 3.67
C SER A 71 12.84 6.95 2.67
N LEU A 72 12.06 5.98 3.17
CA LEU A 72 11.30 5.03 2.34
C LEU A 72 10.22 5.71 1.52
N ALA A 73 9.52 6.68 2.10
CA ALA A 73 8.44 7.43 1.45
C ALA A 73 8.99 8.33 0.32
N ILE A 74 10.16 8.93 0.50
CA ILE A 74 10.86 9.65 -0.58
C ILE A 74 11.32 8.65 -1.65
N GLY A 75 11.95 7.56 -1.25
CA GLY A 75 12.55 6.57 -2.14
C GLY A 75 13.83 7.07 -2.83
N THR A 76 14.49 6.19 -3.57
CA THR A 76 15.76 6.53 -4.25
C THR A 76 15.56 7.68 -5.25
N GLY A 77 16.27 8.79 -5.06
CA GLY A 77 16.15 9.97 -5.93
C GLY A 77 14.76 10.64 -5.93
N GLY A 78 13.94 10.38 -4.90
CA GLY A 78 12.57 10.88 -4.82
C GLY A 78 11.59 10.15 -5.75
N GLN A 79 11.94 8.95 -6.23
CA GLN A 79 11.12 8.22 -7.20
C GLN A 79 9.75 7.84 -6.60
N ASN A 80 9.71 7.36 -5.36
CA ASN A 80 8.48 6.84 -4.76
C ASN A 80 7.44 7.96 -4.60
N VAL A 81 7.80 9.05 -3.91
CA VAL A 81 6.91 10.21 -3.75
C VAL A 81 6.47 10.81 -5.09
N ARG A 82 7.34 10.80 -6.12
CA ARG A 82 7.00 11.30 -7.46
C ARG A 82 5.98 10.42 -8.17
N LEU A 83 6.14 9.10 -8.09
CA LEU A 83 5.18 8.15 -8.65
C LEU A 83 3.84 8.23 -7.90
N ALA A 84 3.87 8.25 -6.57
CA ALA A 84 2.67 8.39 -5.74
C ALA A 84 1.93 9.71 -6.03
N SER A 85 2.65 10.82 -6.19
CA SER A 85 2.04 12.12 -6.52
C SER A 85 1.38 12.10 -7.90
N LYS A 86 2.04 11.51 -8.91
CA LYS A 86 1.46 11.36 -10.25
C LYS A 86 0.25 10.42 -10.26
N LEU A 87 0.31 9.34 -9.49
CA LEU A 87 -0.73 8.31 -9.45
C LEU A 87 -2.01 8.80 -8.77
N THR A 88 -1.85 9.55 -7.68
CA THR A 88 -2.98 10.08 -6.89
C THR A 88 -3.46 11.44 -7.39
N GLY A 89 -2.60 12.17 -8.11
CA GLY A 89 -2.84 13.55 -8.50
C GLY A 89 -2.60 14.56 -7.38
N TYR A 90 -2.07 14.15 -6.22
CA TYR A 90 -1.77 15.03 -5.10
C TYR A 90 -0.28 15.37 -5.04
N GLU A 91 0.03 16.62 -4.71
CA GLU A 91 1.35 17.05 -4.27
C GLU A 91 1.54 16.64 -2.80
N ILE A 92 2.42 15.66 -2.58
CA ILE A 92 2.62 15.03 -1.27
C ILE A 92 3.78 15.72 -0.55
N HIS A 93 3.49 16.25 0.64
CA HIS A 93 4.45 16.83 1.57
C HIS A 93 4.55 15.97 2.82
N PHE A 94 5.78 15.70 3.26
CA PHE A 94 6.02 14.91 4.46
C PHE A 94 6.29 15.80 5.66
N GLU A 95 5.74 15.42 6.80
CA GLU A 95 6.07 16.00 8.10
C GLU A 95 6.64 14.89 8.98
N GLU A 96 7.88 15.07 9.42
CA GLU A 96 8.47 14.17 10.41
C GLU A 96 7.74 14.37 11.74
N ALA A 97 7.07 13.32 12.21
CA ALA A 97 6.38 13.31 13.47
C ALA A 97 6.66 11.99 14.20
N GLU A 98 6.81 12.07 15.52
CA GLU A 98 6.67 10.91 16.39
C GLU A 98 5.23 10.40 16.20
N ILE A 99 5.08 9.20 15.62
CA ILE A 99 3.77 8.55 15.56
C ILE A 99 3.36 8.30 17.01
N SER A 100 2.24 8.87 17.44
CA SER A 100 1.71 8.63 18.79
C SER A 100 1.50 7.13 18.99
N ASP A 101 1.77 6.63 20.20
CA ASP A 101 1.49 5.25 20.61
C ASP A 101 0.07 4.79 20.21
N LEU A 102 -0.89 5.72 20.15
CA LEU A 102 -2.26 5.45 19.70
C LEU A 102 -2.36 5.13 18.21
N ASP A 103 -1.67 5.89 17.35
CA ASP A 103 -1.65 5.64 15.91
C ASP A 103 -0.90 4.34 15.59
N GLU A 104 0.14 4.01 16.37
CA GLU A 104 0.83 2.72 16.23
C GLU A 104 -0.07 1.56 16.67
N ALA A 105 -0.79 1.70 17.78
CA ALA A 105 -1.74 0.69 18.26
C ALA A 105 -2.88 0.44 17.26
N ILE A 106 -3.44 1.51 16.67
CA ILE A 106 -4.48 1.40 15.63
C ILE A 106 -3.96 0.66 14.41
N ARG A 107 -2.72 0.90 13.99
CA ARG A 107 -2.11 0.18 12.86
C ARG A 107 -1.89 -1.30 13.16
N ARG A 108 -1.38 -1.63 14.35
CA ARG A 108 -1.21 -3.04 14.75
C ARG A 108 -2.54 -3.78 14.73
N ALA A 109 -3.59 -3.17 15.29
CA ALA A 109 -4.93 -3.74 15.26
C ALA A 109 -5.45 -3.95 13.81
N ALA A 110 -5.24 -2.98 12.92
CA ALA A 110 -5.65 -3.09 11.52
C ALA A 110 -4.88 -4.18 10.75
N GLN A 111 -3.58 -4.35 11.05
CA GLN A 111 -2.76 -5.42 10.48
C GLN A 111 -3.19 -6.79 10.98
N GLU A 112 -3.43 -6.92 12.28
CA GLU A 112 -3.92 -8.16 12.90
C GLU A 112 -5.29 -8.58 12.37
N GLU A 113 -6.22 -7.64 12.17
CA GLU A 113 -7.52 -7.94 11.54
C GLU A 113 -7.36 -8.41 10.08
N THR A 114 -6.47 -7.78 9.32
CA THR A 114 -6.22 -8.13 7.92
C THR A 114 -5.58 -9.52 7.82
N GLU A 115 -4.60 -9.83 8.67
CA GLU A 115 -3.92 -11.13 8.73
C GLU A 115 -4.83 -12.23 9.27
N SER A 116 -5.68 -11.93 10.26
CA SER A 116 -6.67 -12.86 10.78
C SER A 116 -7.71 -13.19 9.70
N SER A 117 -8.19 -12.19 8.95
CA SER A 117 -9.14 -12.39 7.87
C SER A 117 -8.55 -13.16 6.68
N SER A 118 -7.30 -12.91 6.32
CA SER A 118 -6.63 -13.65 5.24
C SER A 118 -6.37 -15.11 5.64
N ARG A 119 -5.89 -15.35 6.86
CA ARG A 119 -5.67 -16.71 7.39
C ARG A 119 -6.96 -17.50 7.54
N ALA A 120 -8.04 -16.87 8.00
CA ALA A 120 -9.35 -17.50 8.09
C ALA A 120 -9.89 -17.90 6.71
N LYS A 121 -9.67 -17.08 5.67
CA LYS A 121 -10.01 -17.43 4.29
C LYS A 121 -9.21 -18.61 3.77
N GLU A 122 -7.89 -18.64 3.99
CA GLU A 122 -7.04 -19.74 3.55
C GLU A 122 -7.41 -21.08 4.23
N GLU A 123 -7.71 -21.06 5.52
CA GLU A 123 -8.13 -22.27 6.25
C GLU A 123 -9.51 -22.76 5.80
N PHE A 124 -10.46 -21.84 5.56
CA PHE A 124 -11.77 -22.19 5.01
C PHE A 124 -11.66 -22.81 3.61
N GLU A 125 -10.79 -22.26 2.75
CA GLU A 125 -10.61 -22.75 1.38
C GLU A 125 -9.93 -24.12 1.32
N LYS A 126 -9.02 -24.43 2.25
CA LYS A 126 -8.48 -25.79 2.43
C LYS A 126 -9.57 -26.77 2.83
N LEU A 127 -10.40 -26.42 3.81
CA LEU A 127 -11.46 -27.29 4.35
C LEU A 127 -12.46 -27.72 3.27
N PHE A 128 -12.85 -26.78 2.38
CA PHE A 128 -13.77 -27.07 1.28
C PHE A 128 -13.17 -27.92 0.17
N LYS A 129 -11.84 -27.91 0.01
CA LYS A 129 -11.15 -28.71 -1.02
C LYS A 129 -11.11 -30.19 -0.66
N ASP A 130 -11.07 -30.50 0.63
CA ASP A 130 -11.03 -31.88 1.16
C ASP A 130 -12.42 -32.55 1.19
N LEU A 131 -13.50 -31.77 1.15
CA LEU A 131 -14.90 -32.25 1.14
C LEU A 131 -15.46 -32.52 -0.27
N GLY A 132 -14.75 -32.12 -1.32
CA GLY A 132 -15.16 -32.25 -2.72
C GLY A 132 -14.44 -33.33 -3.53
N SER A 133 -13.70 -34.24 -2.86
CA SER A 133 -13.02 -35.39 -3.48
C SER A 133 -13.74 -36.69 -3.17
#